data_AF-A0A6V8EWH9-F1
#
_entry.id   AF-A0A6V8EWH9-F1
#
_cell.length_a   1.000
_cell.length_b   1.000
_cell.length_c   1.000
_cell.angle_alpha   90.00
_cell.angle_beta   90.00
_cell.angle_gamma   90.00
#
_symmetry.space_group_name_H-M   'P 1'
#
loop_
_entity.id
_entity.type
_entity.pdbx_description
1 polymer ?
#
loop_
_entity_poly.entity_id
_entity_poly.type
_entity_poly.pdbx_seq_one_letter_code
_entity_poly.pdbx_strand_id
1 'polypeptide(L)'
;MWITLKTALRTIPFVGRLPFLHNDYHNKRVSMTDGFTERRVGSDHVSMKWADSDSYAADREATDVMPFVERPVTVMYPYERLEDLEPWLFVPGAYNGRIGIIWETCTACKACVRACPNDCLHMTTETRVNVLDTAEKGDEWHGYGADLEIGGHAALPRSNNSDAENFDLVNDHVAAPQEYDFGEVIDLTGSTATIKWPNGGGVEDIPVTDLKPAEQDIVSGRIDIGRCMFCGLCAEACPFESFFMT
;
A
#
# COMPACT_ATOMS: atom_id res chain seq x y z
N MET A 1 19.55 -14.14 -37.56
CA MET A 1 18.51 -14.16 -38.62
C MET A 1 17.84 -15.52 -38.80
N TRP A 2 18.57 -16.64 -38.72
CA TRP A 2 17.99 -18.00 -38.86
C TRP A 2 17.08 -18.41 -37.70
N ILE A 3 17.46 -18.11 -36.45
CA ILE A 3 16.67 -18.43 -35.25
C ILE A 3 15.37 -17.64 -35.20
N THR A 4 15.43 -16.32 -35.48
CA THR A 4 14.26 -15.43 -35.54
C THR A 4 13.28 -15.85 -36.64
N LEU A 5 13.79 -16.28 -37.80
CA LEU A 5 12.97 -16.80 -38.90
C LEU A 5 12.31 -18.13 -38.54
N LYS A 6 13.03 -19.06 -37.89
CA LYS A 6 12.43 -20.30 -37.37
C LYS A 6 11.33 -20.03 -36.34
N THR A 7 11.52 -19.05 -35.45
CA THR A 7 10.51 -18.64 -34.46
C THR A 7 9.34 -17.85 -35.03
N ALA A 8 9.46 -17.29 -36.23
CA ALA A 8 8.33 -16.70 -36.96
C ALA A 8 7.59 -17.76 -37.78
N LEU A 9 8.32 -18.70 -38.41
CA LEU A 9 7.71 -19.78 -39.17
C LEU A 9 6.96 -20.79 -38.29
N ARG A 10 7.29 -20.89 -36.99
CA ARG A 10 6.53 -21.69 -36.01
C ARG A 10 5.15 -21.12 -35.64
N THR A 11 4.92 -19.81 -35.84
CA THR A 11 3.62 -19.18 -35.53
C THR A 11 2.62 -19.36 -36.68
N ILE A 12 3.09 -19.83 -37.84
CA ILE A 12 2.25 -20.19 -38.98
C ILE A 12 1.72 -21.62 -38.78
N PRO A 13 0.38 -21.83 -38.71
CA PRO A 13 -0.24 -23.08 -38.25
C PRO A 13 0.22 -24.35 -39.00
N PHE A 14 0.50 -24.23 -40.29
CA PHE A 14 0.89 -25.36 -41.14
C PHE A 14 2.40 -25.62 -41.16
N VAL A 15 3.21 -24.58 -40.94
CA VAL A 15 4.68 -24.65 -41.06
C VAL A 15 5.32 -25.07 -39.74
N GLY A 16 4.72 -24.69 -38.60
CA GLY A 16 5.18 -25.09 -37.26
C GLY A 16 5.10 -26.60 -36.98
N ARG A 17 4.35 -27.37 -37.78
CA ARG A 17 4.21 -28.84 -37.66
C ARG A 17 5.33 -29.63 -38.34
N LEU A 18 6.27 -28.97 -39.04
CA LEU A 18 7.35 -29.65 -39.74
C LEU A 18 8.40 -30.21 -38.75
N PRO A 19 8.86 -31.46 -38.92
CA PRO A 19 9.67 -32.17 -37.92
C PRO A 19 11.03 -31.53 -37.62
N PHE A 20 11.57 -30.70 -38.53
CA PHE A 20 12.84 -29.99 -38.34
C PHE A 20 12.71 -28.65 -37.59
N LEU A 21 11.48 -28.21 -37.29
CA LEU A 21 11.14 -27.04 -36.49
C LEU A 21 10.61 -27.42 -35.09
N HIS A 22 10.44 -28.72 -34.82
CA HIS A 22 10.01 -29.24 -33.53
C HIS A 22 11.12 -29.12 -32.48
N ASN A 23 10.76 -28.74 -31.26
CA ASN A 23 11.66 -28.70 -30.11
C ASN A 23 10.95 -29.36 -28.93
N ASP A 24 11.62 -30.26 -28.21
CA ASP A 24 11.08 -31.03 -27.06
C ASP A 24 10.66 -30.16 -25.86
N TYR A 25 10.85 -28.84 -25.95
CA TYR A 25 10.42 -27.87 -24.95
C TYR A 25 8.94 -27.45 -25.09
N HIS A 26 8.37 -27.46 -26.30
CA HIS A 26 6.99 -27.02 -26.58
C HIS A 26 6.12 -28.17 -27.09
N ASN A 27 4.78 -28.03 -27.01
CA ASN A 27 3.82 -29.02 -27.54
C ASN A 27 3.85 -30.38 -26.80
N LYS A 28 4.12 -30.37 -25.50
CA LYS A 28 4.01 -31.58 -24.68
C LYS A 28 2.53 -31.87 -24.44
N ARG A 29 2.13 -33.09 -24.79
CA ARG A 29 0.81 -33.60 -24.45
C ARG A 29 0.71 -33.72 -22.93
N VAL A 30 -0.27 -33.05 -22.34
CA VAL A 30 -0.57 -33.15 -20.91
C VAL A 30 -2.03 -33.56 -20.80
N SER A 31 -2.28 -34.66 -20.09
CA SER A 31 -3.65 -35.03 -19.72
C SER A 31 -4.13 -34.04 -18.66
N MET A 32 -5.19 -33.28 -18.99
CA MET A 32 -5.77 -32.28 -18.10
C MET A 32 -6.71 -32.87 -17.03
N THR A 33 -6.93 -34.19 -17.06
CA THR A 33 -7.80 -34.88 -16.09
C THR A 33 -6.96 -35.58 -15.04
N ASP A 34 -7.18 -35.22 -13.78
CA ASP A 34 -6.65 -35.97 -12.64
C ASP A 34 -7.54 -37.19 -12.32
N GLY A 35 -6.96 -38.23 -11.72
CA GLY A 35 -7.67 -39.47 -11.40
C GLY A 35 -8.79 -39.32 -10.35
N PHE A 36 -8.90 -38.20 -9.65
CA PHE A 36 -10.06 -37.92 -8.78
C PHE A 36 -11.24 -37.37 -9.60
N THR A 37 -10.99 -36.48 -10.55
CA THR A 37 -11.99 -35.98 -11.51
C THR A 37 -12.55 -37.11 -12.37
N GLU A 38 -11.72 -38.02 -12.85
CA GLU A 38 -12.15 -39.21 -13.62
C GLU A 38 -13.15 -40.07 -12.83
N ARG A 39 -12.87 -40.32 -11.55
CA ARG A 39 -13.74 -41.11 -10.66
C ARG A 39 -15.07 -40.42 -10.35
N ARG A 40 -15.08 -39.08 -10.28
CA ARG A 40 -16.28 -38.30 -9.96
C ARG A 40 -17.24 -38.18 -11.15
N VAL A 41 -16.68 -38.02 -12.34
CA VAL A 41 -17.43 -37.64 -13.54
C VAL A 41 -17.79 -38.86 -14.39
N GLY A 42 -17.02 -39.94 -14.28
CA GLY A 42 -17.24 -41.20 -15.01
C GLY A 42 -16.64 -41.15 -16.42
N SER A 43 -16.15 -42.30 -16.89
CA SER A 43 -15.41 -42.44 -18.16
C SER A 43 -16.21 -42.04 -19.40
N ASP A 44 -17.54 -42.10 -19.33
CA ASP A 44 -18.43 -41.84 -20.47
C ASP A 44 -18.89 -40.37 -20.59
N HIS A 45 -18.52 -39.54 -19.62
CA HIS A 45 -18.94 -38.14 -19.61
C HIS A 45 -18.25 -37.34 -20.74
N VAL A 46 -18.98 -36.36 -21.28
CA VAL A 46 -18.51 -35.55 -22.42
C VAL A 46 -17.15 -34.92 -22.14
N SER A 47 -16.90 -34.44 -20.92
CA SER A 47 -15.60 -33.85 -20.55
C SER A 47 -14.41 -34.82 -20.61
N MET A 48 -14.62 -36.13 -20.49
CA MET A 48 -13.57 -37.14 -20.61
C MET A 48 -13.25 -37.45 -22.08
N LYS A 49 -14.23 -37.32 -22.99
CA LYS A 49 -14.02 -37.51 -24.45
C LYS A 49 -13.07 -36.48 -25.06
N TRP A 50 -12.96 -35.30 -24.44
CA TRP A 50 -12.05 -34.22 -24.87
C TRP A 50 -10.70 -34.26 -24.13
N ALA A 51 -10.58 -35.07 -23.08
CA ALA A 51 -9.36 -35.20 -22.28
C ALA A 51 -8.32 -36.14 -22.91
N ASP A 52 -8.80 -37.16 -23.65
CA ASP A 52 -7.96 -38.12 -24.37
C ASP A 52 -7.73 -37.72 -25.84
N SER A 53 -8.40 -36.63 -26.28
CA SER A 53 -8.29 -36.11 -27.65
C SER A 53 -7.13 -35.11 -27.79
N ASP A 54 -5.95 -35.40 -27.27
CA ASP A 54 -4.64 -34.91 -27.76
C ASP A 54 -4.43 -33.39 -28.04
N SER A 55 -5.33 -32.47 -27.68
CA SER A 55 -5.41 -31.16 -28.33
C SER A 55 -5.16 -29.94 -27.42
N TYR A 56 -4.93 -30.14 -26.13
CA TYR A 56 -4.71 -29.02 -25.22
C TYR A 56 -3.29 -29.04 -24.68
N ALA A 57 -2.39 -28.43 -25.44
CA ALA A 57 -1.19 -27.88 -24.84
C ALA A 57 -1.62 -26.63 -24.07
N ALA A 58 -1.27 -26.52 -22.78
CA ALA A 58 -1.72 -25.42 -21.91
C ALA A 58 -1.30 -24.02 -22.41
N ASP A 59 -0.44 -23.95 -23.42
CA ASP A 59 0.00 -22.75 -24.12
C ASP A 59 -0.86 -22.38 -25.35
N ARG A 60 -1.98 -23.07 -25.62
CA ARG A 60 -2.81 -22.88 -26.82
C ARG A 60 -4.31 -23.06 -26.56
N GLU A 61 -5.10 -22.07 -26.97
CA GLU A 61 -6.54 -22.20 -27.12
C GLU A 61 -6.84 -22.44 -28.59
N ALA A 62 -7.61 -23.49 -28.85
CA ALA A 62 -8.19 -23.71 -30.16
C ALA A 62 -9.44 -22.83 -30.32
N THR A 63 -9.64 -22.26 -31.50
CA THR A 63 -10.84 -21.43 -31.76
C THR A 63 -12.09 -22.31 -31.65
N ASP A 64 -13.15 -21.87 -30.97
CA ASP A 64 -14.42 -22.62 -30.86
C ASP A 64 -15.01 -23.05 -32.22
N VAL A 65 -14.73 -22.28 -33.27
CA VAL A 65 -15.18 -22.53 -34.65
C VAL A 65 -14.20 -23.42 -35.43
N MET A 66 -12.91 -23.41 -35.08
CA MET A 66 -11.86 -24.19 -35.76
C MET A 66 -10.89 -24.80 -34.74
N PRO A 67 -11.22 -25.98 -34.18
CA PRO A 67 -10.44 -26.63 -33.11
C PRO A 67 -9.01 -27.04 -33.52
N PHE A 68 -8.70 -27.00 -34.81
CA PHE A 68 -7.39 -27.33 -35.37
C PHE A 68 -6.51 -26.09 -35.62
N VAL A 69 -7.06 -24.89 -35.41
CA VAL A 69 -6.35 -23.61 -35.48
C VAL A 69 -6.12 -23.12 -34.06
N GLU A 70 -4.93 -23.39 -33.56
CA GLU A 70 -4.47 -23.03 -32.22
C GLU A 70 -3.81 -21.66 -32.24
N ARG A 71 -4.35 -20.70 -31.48
CA ARG A 71 -3.68 -19.43 -31.22
C ARG A 71 -2.78 -19.61 -29.99
N PRO A 72 -1.50 -19.16 -30.02
CA PRO A 72 -0.68 -19.18 -28.82
C PRO A 72 -1.30 -18.29 -27.73
N VAL A 73 -1.41 -18.82 -26.51
CA VAL A 73 -1.89 -18.13 -25.30
C VAL A 73 -0.69 -17.55 -24.52
N THR A 74 0.40 -17.27 -25.23
CA THR A 74 1.60 -16.66 -24.65
C THR A 74 1.57 -15.17 -24.93
N VAL A 75 1.72 -14.35 -23.90
CA VAL A 75 1.96 -12.91 -24.05
C VAL A 75 3.47 -12.69 -24.16
N MET A 76 3.94 -12.10 -25.27
CA MET A 76 5.37 -11.86 -25.46
C MET A 76 5.87 -10.63 -24.70
N TYR A 77 6.07 -10.75 -23.38
CA TYR A 77 6.77 -9.71 -22.62
C TYR A 77 8.19 -9.52 -23.17
N PRO A 78 8.68 -8.30 -23.44
CA PRO A 78 8.10 -6.98 -23.11
C PRO A 78 7.32 -6.28 -24.26
N TYR A 79 7.15 -6.94 -25.41
CA TYR A 79 6.58 -6.33 -26.62
C TYR A 79 5.05 -6.33 -26.65
N GLU A 80 4.43 -7.33 -26.01
CA GLU A 80 3.00 -7.43 -25.78
C GLU A 80 2.80 -7.39 -24.25
N ARG A 81 2.05 -6.40 -23.75
CA ARG A 81 1.75 -6.28 -22.31
C ARG A 81 0.28 -6.54 -22.08
N LEU A 82 -0.04 -7.18 -20.96
CA LEU A 82 -1.43 -7.40 -20.55
C LEU A 82 -2.17 -6.07 -20.33
N GLU A 83 -1.45 -5.02 -19.94
CA GLU A 83 -2.00 -3.66 -19.79
C GLU A 83 -2.67 -3.15 -21.08
N ASP A 84 -2.10 -3.48 -22.25
CA ASP A 84 -2.60 -3.06 -23.56
C ASP A 84 -3.69 -3.99 -24.11
N LEU A 85 -3.58 -5.30 -23.80
CA LEU A 85 -4.51 -6.35 -24.24
C LEU A 85 -5.80 -6.37 -23.42
N GLU A 86 -5.67 -6.17 -22.10
CA GLU A 86 -6.75 -6.25 -21.12
C GLU A 86 -6.79 -5.01 -20.20
N PRO A 87 -7.12 -3.81 -20.73
CA PRO A 87 -7.10 -2.57 -19.94
C PRO A 87 -8.05 -2.60 -18.73
N TRP A 88 -9.10 -3.43 -18.77
CA TRP A 88 -10.07 -3.55 -17.68
C TRP A 88 -9.50 -4.24 -16.43
N LEU A 89 -8.42 -5.01 -16.56
CA LEU A 89 -7.81 -5.73 -15.43
C LEU A 89 -7.03 -4.78 -14.52
N PHE A 90 -6.42 -3.73 -15.07
CA PHE A 90 -5.54 -2.79 -14.36
C PHE A 90 -6.26 -1.51 -13.91
N VAL A 91 -7.59 -1.55 -13.80
CA VAL A 91 -8.37 -0.42 -13.30
C VAL A 91 -8.19 -0.32 -11.78
N PRO A 92 -8.06 0.91 -11.21
CA PRO A 92 -8.02 1.10 -9.77
C PRO A 92 -9.18 0.38 -9.06
N GLY A 93 -8.85 -0.45 -8.06
CA GLY A 93 -9.80 -1.29 -7.34
C GLY A 93 -9.99 -2.71 -7.90
N ALA A 94 -9.50 -3.00 -9.11
CA ALA A 94 -9.48 -4.35 -9.69
C ALA A 94 -8.08 -5.01 -9.63
N TYR A 95 -7.03 -4.18 -9.58
CA TYR A 95 -5.65 -4.64 -9.44
C TYR A 95 -4.95 -3.92 -8.29
N ASN A 96 -4.22 -4.71 -7.50
CA ASN A 96 -3.37 -4.21 -6.42
C ASN A 96 -1.91 -4.28 -6.88
N GLY A 97 -1.42 -3.22 -7.51
CA GLY A 97 -0.01 -3.08 -7.88
C GLY A 97 0.80 -2.44 -6.77
N ARG A 98 1.49 -1.34 -7.07
CA ARG A 98 2.37 -0.66 -6.11
C ARG A 98 1.55 0.16 -5.12
N ILE A 99 1.96 0.10 -3.87
CA ILE A 99 1.43 0.94 -2.79
C ILE A 99 2.02 2.36 -2.86
N GLY A 100 1.15 3.36 -2.77
CA GLY A 100 1.49 4.78 -2.65
C GLY A 100 0.91 5.39 -1.37
N ILE A 101 1.55 6.47 -0.90
CA ILE A 101 1.11 7.25 0.26
C ILE A 101 0.99 8.72 -0.11
N ILE A 102 -0.12 9.33 0.27
CA ILE A 102 -0.35 10.78 0.26
C ILE A 102 -0.09 11.28 1.69
N TRP A 103 1.08 11.88 1.92
CA TRP A 103 1.48 12.30 3.27
C TRP A 103 0.63 13.45 3.81
N GLU A 104 0.14 14.33 2.94
CA GLU A 104 -0.66 15.51 3.30
C GLU A 104 -2.01 15.16 3.96
N THR A 105 -2.55 13.96 3.69
CA THR A 105 -3.83 13.52 4.28
C THR A 105 -3.65 12.56 5.46
N CYS A 106 -2.41 12.18 5.77
CA CYS A 106 -2.12 11.16 6.78
C CYS A 106 -2.18 11.76 8.20
N THR A 107 -3.16 11.34 9.00
CA THR A 107 -3.32 11.75 10.40
C THR A 107 -2.53 10.92 11.40
N ALA A 108 -1.52 10.18 10.93
CA ALA A 108 -0.63 9.38 11.77
C ALA A 108 -1.31 8.35 12.73
N CYS A 109 -2.56 7.96 12.46
CA CYS A 109 -3.39 7.07 13.32
C CYS A 109 -2.91 5.59 13.41
N LYS A 110 -1.91 5.21 12.60
CA LYS A 110 -1.35 3.84 12.52
C LYS A 110 -2.36 2.71 12.26
N ALA A 111 -3.52 3.02 11.67
CA ALA A 111 -4.49 2.00 11.27
C ALA A 111 -3.90 1.03 10.23
N CYS A 112 -3.16 1.56 9.25
CA CYS A 112 -2.50 0.77 8.20
C CYS A 112 -1.42 -0.18 8.75
N VAL A 113 -0.68 0.22 9.78
CA VAL A 113 0.32 -0.63 10.45
C VAL A 113 -0.37 -1.81 11.13
N ARG A 114 -1.46 -1.54 11.86
CA ARG A 114 -2.26 -2.58 12.55
C ARG A 114 -2.97 -3.53 11.59
N ALA A 115 -3.37 -3.03 10.42
CA ALA A 115 -4.06 -3.82 9.40
C ALA A 115 -3.11 -4.72 8.59
N CYS A 116 -1.80 -4.43 8.58
CA CYS A 116 -0.85 -5.16 7.76
C CYS A 116 -0.62 -6.58 8.30
N PRO A 117 -0.96 -7.65 7.55
CA PRO A 117 -0.81 -9.02 8.03
C PRO A 117 0.66 -9.45 8.10
N ASN A 118 1.49 -8.87 7.24
CA ASN A 118 2.92 -9.16 7.20
C ASN A 118 3.75 -8.20 8.06
N ASP A 119 3.16 -7.16 8.65
CA ASP A 119 3.90 -6.12 9.39
C ASP A 119 5.07 -5.52 8.59
N CYS A 120 4.78 -5.04 7.37
CA CYS A 120 5.78 -4.41 6.49
C CYS A 120 5.75 -2.87 6.51
N LEU A 121 4.84 -2.26 7.28
CA LEU A 121 4.77 -0.81 7.43
C LEU A 121 5.32 -0.40 8.79
N HIS A 122 6.30 0.49 8.77
CA HIS A 122 6.92 1.03 9.98
C HIS A 122 6.69 2.54 10.02
N MET A 123 5.90 2.99 11.00
CA MET A 123 5.60 4.42 11.20
C MET A 123 6.08 4.90 12.56
N THR A 124 6.83 5.99 12.56
CA THR A 124 7.21 6.74 13.77
C THR A 124 6.43 8.04 13.82
N THR A 125 5.85 8.32 14.98
CA THR A 125 4.99 9.49 15.20
C THR A 125 5.48 10.25 16.42
N GLU A 126 5.32 11.55 16.39
CA GLU A 126 5.75 12.46 17.45
C GLU A 126 4.68 13.53 17.63
N THR A 127 4.38 13.90 18.86
CA THR A 127 3.46 15.00 19.16
C THR A 127 4.20 16.31 18.95
N ARG A 128 3.59 17.24 18.20
CA ARG A 128 4.16 18.56 17.91
C ARG A 128 3.09 19.64 18.05
N VAL A 129 3.55 20.87 18.27
CA VAL A 129 2.71 22.07 18.17
C VAL A 129 2.81 22.58 16.74
N ASN A 130 1.68 22.91 16.11
CA ASN A 130 1.68 23.47 14.77
C ASN A 130 2.22 24.90 14.80
N VAL A 131 2.93 25.30 13.74
CA VAL A 131 3.47 26.66 13.62
C VAL A 131 2.36 27.72 13.70
N LEU A 132 1.17 27.41 13.18
CA LEU A 132 0.03 28.34 13.22
C LEU A 132 -0.45 28.65 14.66
N ASP A 133 -0.25 27.71 15.59
CA ASP A 133 -0.67 27.87 16.99
C ASP A 133 0.33 28.71 17.81
N THR A 134 1.52 28.94 17.28
CA THR A 134 2.56 29.77 17.90
C THR A 134 2.40 31.27 17.60
N ALA A 135 1.55 31.65 16.65
CA ALA A 135 1.37 33.04 16.20
C ALA A 135 0.81 33.98 17.28
N GLU A 136 1.40 35.16 17.44
CA GLU A 136 1.01 36.15 18.45
C GLU A 136 -0.03 37.16 17.92
N LYS A 137 -0.64 37.92 18.83
CA LYS A 137 -1.63 38.97 18.50
C LYS A 137 -0.97 40.10 17.71
N GLY A 138 -1.05 40.01 16.38
CA GLY A 138 -0.46 40.98 15.46
C GLY A 138 0.08 40.33 14.18
N ASP A 139 0.31 39.02 14.21
CA ASP A 139 0.76 38.24 13.06
C ASP A 139 -0.38 37.95 12.08
N GLU A 140 -0.06 37.86 10.79
CA GLU A 140 -1.04 37.59 9.72
C GLU A 140 -1.81 36.28 9.91
N TRP A 141 -1.17 35.31 10.57
CA TRP A 141 -1.69 33.96 10.78
C TRP A 141 -2.30 33.74 12.16
N HIS A 142 -2.44 34.80 12.98
CA HIS A 142 -3.07 34.70 14.29
C HIS A 142 -4.57 34.33 14.16
N GLY A 143 -4.98 33.26 14.84
CA GLY A 143 -6.37 32.79 14.85
C GLY A 143 -6.71 31.76 13.77
N TYR A 144 -5.74 31.32 12.96
CA TYR A 144 -5.89 30.16 12.05
C TYR A 144 -5.42 28.84 12.67
N GLY A 145 -5.10 28.87 13.96
CA GLY A 145 -4.73 27.69 14.75
C GLY A 145 -5.91 26.76 15.01
N ALA A 146 -5.60 25.58 15.57
CA ALA A 146 -6.61 24.63 16.01
C ALA A 146 -7.20 25.03 17.38
N ASP A 147 -8.43 24.60 17.66
CA ASP A 147 -9.02 24.74 18.99
C ASP A 147 -8.67 23.52 19.86
N LEU A 148 -8.66 23.71 21.19
CA LEU A 148 -8.50 22.61 22.14
C LEU A 148 -9.78 21.76 22.20
N GLU A 149 -9.63 20.47 21.93
CA GLU A 149 -10.72 19.49 21.95
C GLU A 149 -10.56 18.47 23.09
N ILE A 150 -11.69 17.97 23.61
CA ILE A 150 -11.69 16.90 24.63
C ILE A 150 -11.15 15.62 24.01
N GLY A 151 -10.15 15.01 24.64
CA GLY A 151 -9.42 13.85 24.11
C GLY A 151 -8.29 14.21 23.14
N GLY A 152 -8.10 15.49 22.84
CA GLY A 152 -6.95 16.00 22.09
C GLY A 152 -5.68 16.09 22.94
N HIS A 153 -4.57 16.41 22.29
CA HIS A 153 -3.31 16.70 22.97
C HIS A 153 -3.15 18.20 23.18
N ALA A 154 -2.63 18.58 24.35
CA ALA A 154 -2.25 19.94 24.68
C ALA A 154 -0.74 20.00 24.98
N ALA A 155 -0.14 21.12 24.64
CA ALA A 155 1.24 21.46 24.93
C ALA A 155 1.29 22.59 25.95
N LEU A 156 2.08 22.39 27.00
CA LEU A 156 2.45 23.42 27.96
C LEU A 156 3.93 23.78 27.74
N PRO A 157 4.29 25.05 27.53
CA PRO A 157 5.68 25.45 27.42
C PRO A 157 6.42 25.20 28.73
N ARG A 158 7.63 24.66 28.66
CA ARG A 158 8.46 24.41 29.85
C ARG A 158 8.92 25.72 30.48
N SER A 159 8.91 25.76 31.81
CA SER A 159 9.42 26.91 32.57
C SER A 159 10.94 27.12 32.44
N ASN A 160 11.70 26.05 32.19
CA ASN A 160 13.14 26.09 31.95
C ASN A 160 13.46 25.82 30.48
N ASN A 161 13.18 26.79 29.59
CA ASN A 161 13.41 26.64 28.14
C ASN A 161 14.77 27.17 27.65
N SER A 162 15.69 27.51 28.56
CA SER A 162 16.99 28.10 28.21
C SER A 162 17.84 27.23 27.29
N ASP A 163 17.67 25.91 27.40
CA ASP A 163 18.43 24.95 26.60
C ASP A 163 17.97 24.97 25.14
N ALA A 164 16.67 25.17 24.88
CA ALA A 164 16.14 25.28 23.52
C ALA A 164 16.39 26.66 22.90
N GLU A 165 16.29 27.73 23.70
CA GLU A 165 16.55 29.10 23.22
C GLU A 165 17.99 29.29 22.72
N ASN A 166 18.95 28.56 23.30
CA ASN A 166 20.37 28.63 22.93
C ASN A 166 20.80 27.50 21.98
N PHE A 167 19.90 26.62 21.56
CA PHE A 167 20.23 25.48 20.71
C PHE A 167 20.40 25.91 19.25
N ASP A 168 21.56 25.60 18.66
CA ASP A 168 21.83 25.91 17.26
C ASP A 168 21.49 24.68 16.39
N LEU A 169 20.31 24.71 15.75
CA LEU A 169 19.84 23.64 14.89
C LEU A 169 20.80 23.27 13.74
N VAL A 170 21.71 24.17 13.36
CA VAL A 170 22.67 23.94 12.25
C VAL A 170 23.97 23.33 12.75
N ASN A 171 24.50 23.81 13.88
CA ASN A 171 25.83 23.45 14.35
C ASN A 171 25.84 22.33 15.40
N ASP A 172 24.75 22.15 16.14
CA ASP A 172 24.69 21.14 17.18
C ASP A 172 24.39 19.74 16.60
N HIS A 173 25.26 18.78 16.88
CA HIS A 173 25.14 17.39 16.43
C HIS A 173 24.38 16.48 17.41
N VAL A 174 23.51 17.09 18.23
CA VAL A 174 22.64 16.37 19.17
C VAL A 174 21.18 16.64 18.81
N ALA A 175 20.26 15.84 19.33
CA ALA A 175 18.83 16.09 19.11
C ALA A 175 18.43 17.40 19.79
N ALA A 176 17.57 18.17 19.12
CA ALA A 176 17.03 19.41 19.69
C ALA A 176 16.33 19.10 21.02
N PRO A 177 16.59 19.90 22.08
CA PRO A 177 15.92 19.75 23.35
C PRO A 177 14.43 20.07 23.21
N GLN A 178 13.62 19.43 24.05
CA GLN A 178 12.16 19.54 24.00
C GLN A 178 11.67 20.81 24.71
N GLU A 179 10.97 21.68 23.97
CA GLU A 179 10.42 22.97 24.45
C GLU A 179 9.11 22.85 25.24
N TYR A 180 8.29 21.85 24.89
CA TYR A 180 6.93 21.69 25.42
C TYR A 180 6.77 20.36 26.15
N ASP A 181 6.02 20.37 27.25
CA ASP A 181 5.46 19.17 27.85
C ASP A 181 4.08 18.89 27.25
N PHE A 182 3.86 17.65 26.82
CA PHE A 182 2.61 17.23 26.18
C PHE A 182 1.73 16.43 27.14
N GLY A 183 0.43 16.71 27.11
CA GLY A 183 -0.59 16.02 27.91
C GLY A 183 -1.89 15.80 27.12
N GLU A 184 -2.75 14.95 27.67
CA GLU A 184 -4.08 14.66 27.10
C GLU A 184 -5.14 15.50 27.83
N VAL A 185 -6.03 16.15 27.08
CA VAL A 185 -7.11 16.97 27.64
C VAL A 185 -8.29 16.07 28.04
N ILE A 186 -8.59 15.97 29.34
CA ILE A 186 -9.70 15.16 29.85
C ILE A 186 -11.01 15.95 29.84
N ASP A 187 -10.98 17.20 30.30
CA ASP A 187 -12.16 18.04 30.45
C ASP A 187 -11.84 19.51 30.12
N LEU A 188 -12.83 20.21 29.59
CA LEU A 188 -12.78 21.60 29.15
C LEU A 188 -13.92 22.36 29.81
N THR A 189 -13.64 22.87 31.01
CA THR A 189 -14.57 23.71 31.78
C THR A 189 -14.30 25.18 31.55
N GLY A 190 -14.77 25.70 30.42
CA GLY A 190 -14.77 27.13 30.10
C GLY A 190 -13.37 27.74 30.02
N SER A 191 -12.84 28.22 31.15
CA SER A 191 -11.53 28.87 31.25
C SER A 191 -10.38 27.96 31.69
N THR A 192 -10.67 26.75 32.16
CA THR A 192 -9.67 25.79 32.65
C THR A 192 -9.82 24.45 31.95
N ALA A 193 -8.69 23.88 31.54
CA ALA A 193 -8.58 22.55 30.97
C ALA A 193 -7.90 21.62 31.99
N THR A 194 -8.47 20.44 32.16
CA THR A 194 -7.91 19.38 33.00
C THR A 194 -7.04 18.48 32.13
N ILE A 195 -5.73 18.47 32.40
CA ILE A 195 -4.74 17.75 31.60
C ILE A 195 -4.18 16.56 32.36
N LYS A 196 -4.00 15.45 31.65
CA LYS A 196 -3.30 14.26 32.11
C LYS A 196 -1.90 14.21 31.53
N TRP A 197 -0.90 14.19 32.39
CA TRP A 197 0.50 14.09 31.96
C TRP A 197 0.96 12.62 31.88
N PRO A 198 1.56 12.18 30.75
CA PRO A 198 2.08 10.82 30.59
C PRO A 198 3.31 10.56 31.48
N ASN A 199 4.02 11.60 31.91
CA ASN A 199 5.25 11.52 32.71
C ASN A 199 5.02 11.21 34.21
N GLY A 200 3.81 10.80 34.60
CA GLY A 200 3.47 10.53 36.00
C GLY A 200 3.16 11.77 36.84
N GLY A 201 3.05 12.95 36.19
CA GLY A 201 2.69 14.23 36.82
C GLY A 201 1.24 14.32 37.32
N GLY A 202 0.43 13.28 37.11
CA GLY A 202 -0.96 13.23 37.54
C GLY A 202 -1.89 14.03 36.63
N VAL A 203 -3.00 14.47 37.21
CA VAL A 203 -4.03 15.28 36.55
C VAL A 203 -3.98 16.68 37.16
N GLU A 204 -3.87 17.71 36.33
CA GLU A 204 -3.74 19.10 36.74
C GLU A 204 -4.69 20.00 35.96
N ASP A 205 -5.24 21.02 36.63
CA ASP A 205 -6.12 22.01 36.02
C ASP A 205 -5.34 23.27 35.68
N ILE A 206 -5.25 23.58 34.39
CA ILE A 206 -4.44 24.68 33.85
C ILE A 206 -5.35 25.65 33.09
N PRO A 207 -5.12 26.97 33.17
CA PRO A 207 -5.86 27.93 32.35
C PRO A 207 -5.61 27.70 30.85
N VAL A 208 -6.68 27.78 30.05
CA VAL A 208 -6.64 27.57 28.59
C VAL A 208 -5.69 28.55 27.89
N THR A 209 -5.41 29.71 28.48
CA THR A 209 -4.52 30.74 27.91
C THR A 209 -3.07 30.30 27.80
N ASP A 210 -2.64 29.40 28.67
CA ASP A 210 -1.24 28.98 28.80
C ASP A 210 -0.96 27.72 27.97
N LEU A 211 -2.02 27.13 27.41
CA LEU A 211 -1.98 25.90 26.65
C LEU A 211 -2.01 26.19 25.15
N LYS A 212 -1.22 25.42 24.42
CA LYS A 212 -1.28 25.36 22.97
C LYS A 212 -1.89 24.01 22.56
N PRO A 213 -2.74 23.96 21.53
CA PRO A 213 -3.15 22.69 20.96
C PRO A 213 -1.92 21.97 20.39
N ALA A 214 -1.93 20.64 20.44
CA ALA A 214 -0.87 19.82 19.89
C ALA A 214 -1.48 18.67 19.07
N GLU A 215 -0.83 18.30 17.98
CA GLU A 215 -1.26 17.23 17.11
C GLU A 215 -0.19 16.14 17.01
N GLN A 216 -0.63 14.94 16.66
CA GLN A 216 0.27 13.81 16.47
C GLN A 216 0.66 13.71 15.00
N ASP A 217 1.90 14.07 14.70
CA ASP A 217 2.43 14.08 13.35
C ASP A 217 3.28 12.85 13.05
N ILE A 218 3.41 12.56 11.76
CA ILE A 218 4.32 11.54 11.28
C ILE A 218 5.74 12.11 11.12
N VAL A 219 6.71 11.42 11.72
CA VAL A 219 8.14 11.74 11.57
C VAL A 219 8.75 10.92 10.44
N SER A 220 8.38 9.64 10.37
CA SER A 220 8.83 8.76 9.30
C SER A 220 7.82 7.66 9.02
N GLY A 221 7.67 7.33 7.75
CA GLY A 221 6.93 6.14 7.30
C GLY A 221 7.79 5.37 6.31
N ARG A 222 8.10 4.12 6.65
CA ARG A 222 8.85 3.19 5.79
C ARG A 222 7.97 2.00 5.44
N ILE A 223 8.03 1.60 4.17
CA ILE A 223 7.36 0.41 3.67
C ILE A 223 8.42 -0.56 3.17
N ASP A 224 8.47 -1.75 3.76
CA ASP A 224 9.34 -2.81 3.31
C ASP A 224 8.71 -3.51 2.11
N ILE A 225 9.04 -3.02 0.91
CA ILE A 225 8.51 -3.56 -0.35
C ILE A 225 8.85 -5.04 -0.53
N GLY A 226 9.99 -5.50 0.00
CA GLY A 226 10.38 -6.92 -0.02
C GLY A 226 9.51 -7.84 0.84
N ARG A 227 8.77 -7.29 1.81
CA ARG A 227 7.86 -8.03 2.71
C ARG A 227 6.39 -7.76 2.39
N CYS A 228 6.10 -6.71 1.64
CA CYS A 228 4.77 -6.38 1.16
C CYS A 228 4.26 -7.46 0.19
N MET A 229 3.06 -7.97 0.45
CA MET A 229 2.37 -8.94 -0.42
C MET A 229 1.31 -8.30 -1.31
N PHE A 230 1.27 -6.96 -1.39
CA PHE A 230 0.32 -6.19 -2.21
C PHE A 230 -1.16 -6.59 -2.01
N CYS A 231 -1.56 -6.85 -0.76
CA CYS A 231 -2.92 -7.26 -0.42
C CYS A 231 -3.95 -6.11 -0.42
N GLY A 232 -3.51 -4.85 -0.36
CA GLY A 232 -4.41 -3.68 -0.35
C GLY A 232 -5.05 -3.33 1.00
N LEU A 233 -4.91 -4.18 2.03
CA LEU A 233 -5.58 -3.97 3.34
C LEU A 233 -5.21 -2.65 4.05
N CYS A 234 -4.01 -2.13 3.81
CA CYS A 234 -3.59 -0.82 4.34
C CYS A 234 -4.33 0.35 3.69
N ALA A 235 -4.71 0.23 2.42
CA ALA A 235 -5.52 1.22 1.71
C ALA A 235 -6.97 1.17 2.22
N GLU A 236 -7.54 -0.02 2.35
CA GLU A 236 -8.89 -0.22 2.87
C GLU A 236 -9.04 0.21 4.35
N ALA A 237 -8.02 -0.03 5.17
CA ALA A 237 -8.04 0.32 6.58
C ALA A 237 -7.79 1.81 6.84
N CYS A 238 -7.39 2.59 5.83
CA CYS A 238 -7.09 4.02 6.00
C CYS A 238 -8.39 4.84 5.95
N PRO A 239 -8.82 5.48 7.06
CA PRO A 239 -10.07 6.25 7.06
C PRO A 239 -9.97 7.56 6.29
N PHE A 240 -8.77 8.03 5.96
CA PHE A 240 -8.50 9.28 5.25
C PHE A 240 -8.02 9.05 3.81
N GLU A 241 -8.11 7.81 3.31
CA GLU A 241 -7.69 7.41 1.96
C GLU A 241 -6.25 7.85 1.61
N SER A 242 -5.38 7.98 2.60
CA SER A 242 -3.97 8.37 2.42
C SER A 242 -3.15 7.30 1.73
N PHE A 243 -3.65 6.06 1.66
CA PHE A 243 -3.02 4.93 1.01
C PHE A 243 -3.79 4.57 -0.26
N PHE A 244 -3.08 4.40 -1.36
CA PHE A 244 -3.67 3.96 -2.62
C PHE A 244 -2.84 2.84 -3.25
N MET A 245 -3.52 2.01 -4.04
CA MET A 245 -2.91 0.95 -4.84
C MET A 245 -2.97 1.37 -6.32
N THR A 246 -1.85 1.22 -7.04
CA THR A 246 -1.75 1.50 -8.48
C THR A 246 -2.08 0.29 -9.32
#